data_AF-A0A061N657-F1
#
_entry.id   AF-A0A061N657-F1
#
_cell.length_a   1.000
_cell.length_b   1.000
_cell.length_c   1.000
_cell.angle_alpha   90.00
_cell.angle_beta   90.00
_cell.angle_gamma   90.00
#
_symmetry.space_group_name_H-M   'P 1'
#
loop_
_entity.id
_entity.type
_entity.pdbx_description
1 polymer ?
#
loop_
_entity_poly.entity_id
_entity_poly.type
_entity_poly.pdbx_seq_one_letter_code
_entity_poly.pdbx_strand_id
1 'polypeptide(L)' 'MDCNHLQDVRAKVVREITGLTEQQLNAKQRHDVWSIGQICHHLILSEGAFADAIEQGLKKRSRVNGT' A
#
# COMPACT_ATOMS: atom_id res chain seq x y z
N MET A 1 -17.92 0.84 0.98
CA MET A 1 -16.62 0.89 0.28
C MET A 1 -16.65 -0.18 -0.77
N ASP A 2 -16.78 0.20 -2.03
CA ASP A 2 -16.79 -0.73 -3.14
C ASP A 2 -15.36 -1.19 -3.43
N CYS A 3 -15.16 -2.50 -3.69
CA CYS A 3 -13.84 -3.08 -3.97
C CYS A 3 -13.09 -2.36 -5.11
N ASN A 4 -13.85 -1.75 -6.03
CA ASN A 4 -13.35 -0.98 -7.16
C ASN A 4 -12.63 0.31 -6.74
N HIS A 5 -13.02 0.93 -5.61
CA HIS A 5 -12.46 2.24 -5.22
C HIS A 5 -10.96 2.16 -4.90
N LEU A 6 -10.51 1.11 -4.20
CA LEU A 6 -9.09 0.94 -3.89
C LEU A 6 -8.27 0.70 -5.15
N GLN A 7 -8.81 -0.09 -6.09
CA GLN A 7 -8.16 -0.36 -7.37
C GLN A 7 -8.04 0.91 -8.21
N ASP A 8 -9.09 1.74 -8.25
CA ASP A 8 -9.12 3.01 -8.98
C ASP A 8 -8.11 4.02 -8.40
N VAL A 9 -8.05 4.13 -7.07
CA VAL A 9 -7.10 4.98 -6.38
C VAL A 9 -5.66 4.50 -6.63
N ARG A 10 -5.40 3.19 -6.54
CA ARG A 10 -4.07 2.63 -6.84
C ARG A 10 -3.67 2.87 -8.28
N ALA A 11 -4.57 2.66 -9.24
CA ALA A 11 -4.33 2.94 -10.65
C ALA A 11 -4.03 4.43 -10.90
N LYS A 12 -4.72 5.34 -10.20
CA LYS A 12 -4.45 6.78 -10.26
C LYS A 12 -3.04 7.12 -9.77
N VAL A 13 -2.64 6.61 -8.60
CA VAL A 13 -1.29 6.83 -8.06
C VAL A 13 -0.23 6.32 -9.03
N VAL A 14 -0.40 5.10 -9.57
CA VAL A 14 0.55 4.54 -10.56
C VAL A 14 0.67 5.43 -11.79
N ARG A 15 -0.45 5.91 -12.36
CA ARG A 15 -0.43 6.82 -13.51
C ARG A 15 0.33 8.11 -13.21
N GLU A 16 0.13 8.69 -12.03
CA GLU A 16 0.79 9.95 -11.63
C GLU A 16 2.30 9.79 -11.45
N ILE A 17 2.77 8.62 -10.98
CA ILE A 17 4.21 8.40 -10.72
C ILE A 17 4.98 7.77 -11.89
N THR A 18 4.29 7.18 -12.88
CA THR A 18 4.94 6.46 -14.00
C THR A 18 5.85 7.36 -14.85
N GLY A 19 5.59 8.67 -14.90
CA GLY A 19 6.40 9.63 -15.66
C GLY A 19 7.60 10.21 -14.90
N LEU A 20 7.81 9.83 -13.63
CA LEU A 20 8.88 10.37 -12.81
C LEU A 20 10.16 9.55 -12.95
N THR A 21 11.30 10.23 -13.00
CA THR A 21 12.60 9.57 -12.90
C THR A 21 12.88 9.11 -11.48
N GLU A 22 13.83 8.19 -11.30
CA GLU A 22 14.28 7.78 -9.96
C GLU A 22 14.76 8.96 -9.11
N GLN A 23 15.40 9.95 -9.73
CA GLN A 23 15.85 11.15 -9.03
C GLN A 23 14.67 11.99 -8.53
N GLN A 24 13.59 12.12 -9.32
CA GLN A 24 12.37 12.81 -8.92
C GLN A 24 11.61 12.04 -7.84
N LEU A 25 11.54 10.71 -7.94
CA LEU A 25 10.91 9.86 -6.92
C LEU A 25 11.62 9.94 -5.57
N ASN A 26 12.95 10.07 -5.59
CA ASN A 26 13.78 10.14 -4.38
C ASN A 26 14.09 11.56 -3.93
N ALA A 27 13.65 12.57 -4.67
CA ALA A 27 13.84 13.96 -4.30
C ALA A 27 13.16 14.28 -2.96
N LYS A 28 13.89 15.03 -2.12
CA LYS A 28 13.40 15.52 -0.83
C LYS A 28 13.57 17.02 -0.77
N GLN A 29 12.50 17.74 -0.45
CA GLN A 29 12.56 19.19 -0.22
C GLN A 29 13.19 19.53 1.13
N ARG A 30 13.07 18.63 2.12
CA ARG A 30 13.66 18.75 3.46
C ARG A 30 13.99 17.37 4.01
N HIS A 31 14.85 17.30 5.03
CA HIS A 31 15.26 16.03 5.64
C HIS A 31 14.13 15.34 6.43
N ASP A 32 13.16 16.10 6.94
CA ASP A 32 12.05 15.62 7.77
C ASP A 32 10.86 15.09 6.95
N VAL A 33 10.86 15.28 5.62
CA VAL A 33 9.78 14.83 4.75
C VAL A 33 10.15 13.54 4.01
N TRP A 34 9.11 12.73 3.75
CA TRP A 34 9.26 11.57 2.88
C TRP A 34 9.28 11.99 1.42
N SER A 35 10.12 11.33 0.63
CA SER A 35 10.06 11.45 -0.82
C SER A 35 8.83 10.70 -1.36
N ILE A 36 8.47 10.94 -2.63
CA ILE A 36 7.37 10.24 -3.29
C ILE A 36 7.61 8.72 -3.25
N GLY A 37 8.84 8.28 -3.53
CA GLY A 37 9.23 6.87 -3.45
C GLY A 37 9.07 6.27 -2.05
N GLN A 38 9.40 7.01 -0.99
CA GLN A 38 9.21 6.55 0.39
C GLN A 38 7.73 6.42 0.76
N ILE A 39 6.89 7.36 0.30
CA ILE A 39 5.43 7.27 0.48
C ILE A 39 4.90 6.02 -0.21
N CYS A 40 5.25 5.80 -1.49
CA CYS A 40 4.82 4.61 -2.23
C CYS A 40 5.27 3.31 -1.54
N HIS A 41 6.50 3.25 -1.04
CA HIS A 41 7.00 2.10 -0.30
C HIS A 41 6.18 1.82 0.96
N HIS A 42 5.90 2.87 1.76
CA HIS A 42 5.08 2.73 2.96
C HIS A 42 3.64 2.26 2.64
N LEU A 43 3.05 2.74 1.55
CA LEU A 43 1.72 2.31 1.11
C LEU A 43 1.67 0.81 0.80
N ILE A 44 2.67 0.29 0.09
CA ILE A 44 2.76 -1.16 -0.23
C ILE A 44 2.91 -1.99 1.04
N LEU A 45 3.80 -1.57 1.96
CA LEU A 45 3.97 -2.26 3.24
C LEU A 45 2.68 -2.27 4.06
N SER A 46 1.95 -1.16 4.08
CA SER A 46 0.68 -1.05 4.79
C SER A 46 -0.39 -1.97 4.18
N GLU A 47 -0.52 -1.99 2.85
CA GLU A 47 -1.46 -2.88 2.15
C GLU A 47 -1.18 -4.36 2.46
N GLY A 48 0.10 -4.76 2.43
CA GLY A 48 0.53 -6.12 2.80
C GLY A 48 0.21 -6.47 4.25
N ALA A 49 0.53 -5.57 5.19
CA ALA A 49 0.26 -5.79 6.61
C ALA A 49 -1.25 -5.97 6.91
N PHE A 50 -2.12 -5.21 6.23
CA PHE A 50 -3.56 -5.39 6.37
C PHE A 50 -4.04 -6.72 5.76
N ALA A 51 -3.53 -7.09 4.59
CA ALA A 51 -3.86 -8.38 3.97
C ALA A 51 -3.46 -9.55 4.87
N ASP A 52 -2.25 -9.52 5.44
CA ASP A 52 -1.75 -10.53 6.37
C ASP A 52 -2.60 -10.62 7.64
N ALA A 53 -2.99 -9.47 8.22
CA ALA A 53 -3.83 -9.44 9.41
C ALA A 53 -5.22 -10.06 9.15
N ILE A 54 -5.82 -9.76 8.00
CA ILE A 54 -7.10 -10.35 7.58
C ILE A 54 -6.95 -11.86 7.36
N GLU A 55 -5.91 -12.29 6.64
CA GLU A 55 -5.67 -13.70 6.37
C GLU A 55 -5.48 -14.51 7.66
N GLN A 56 -4.69 -13.99 8.60
CA GLN A 56 -4.47 -14.61 9.91
C GLN A 56 -5.78 -14.65 10.73
N GLY A 57 -6.57 -13.58 10.70
CA GLY A 57 -7.88 -13.53 11.35
C GLY A 57 -8.83 -14.60 10.81
N LEU A 58 -8.88 -14.78 9.49
CA LEU A 58 -9.68 -15.82 8.84
C LEU A 58 -9.18 -17.23 9.19
N LYS A 59 -7.87 -17.48 9.10
CA LYS A 59 -7.25 -18.77 9.48
C LYS A 59 -7.58 -19.14 10.93
N LYS A 60 -7.54 -18.18 11.86
CA LYS A 60 -7.88 -18.40 13.27
C LYS A 60 -9.34 -18.78 13.45
N ARG A 61 -10.27 -18.11 12.76
CA ARG A 61 -11.71 -18.42 12.82
C ARG A 61 -12.04 -19.81 12.29
N SER A 62 -11.44 -20.21 11.16
CA SER A 62 -11.65 -21.54 10.57
C SER A 62 -11.19 -22.67 11.49
N ARG A 63 -10.12 -22.45 12.27
CA ARG A 63 -9.63 -23.42 13.27
C ARG A 63 -10.59 -23.58 14.46
N VAL A 64 -11.28 -22.51 14.85
CA VAL A 64 -12.24 -22.51 15.98
C VAL A 64 -13.56 -23.18 15.59
N ASN A 65 -13.99 -23.07 14.33
CA ASN A 65 -15.26 -23.66 13.87
C ASN A 65 -15.15 -25.14 13.45
N GLY A 66 -13.94 -25.72 13.45
CA GLY A 66 -13.68 -27.13 13.10
C GLY A 66 -13.49 -28.06 14.31
N THR A 67 -13.75 -27.57 15.51
CA THR A 67 -13.79 -28.30 16.79
C THR A 67 -15.18 -28.21 17.38
#